data_AF-A0A562IX71-F1
#
_entry.id   AF-A0A562IX71-F1
#
_cell.length_a   1.000
_cell.length_b   1.000
_cell.length_c   1.000
_cell.angle_alpha   90.00
_cell.angle_beta   90.00
_cell.angle_gamma   90.00
#
_symmetry.space_group_name_H-M   'P 1'
#
loop_
_entity.id
_entity.type
_entity.pdbx_description
1 polymer ?
#
loop_
_entity_poly.entity_id
_entity_poly.type
_entity_poly.pdbx_seq_one_letter_code
_entity_poly.pdbx_strand_id
1 'polypeptide(L)'
;MPDRVPATDLPPGAVRPAGPWAVVNTGDRLSAVSRRCRHQLADLAEGSVDADGCLVCPWHQARYDTSTGEMVTGPRGFLGWHGPTPGYTTLVRWFGQVARLRVRRAVRRGDDVVVEG
;
A
#
# COMPACT_ATOMS: atom_id res chain seq x y z
N MET A 1 -9.78 -5.48 -14.72
CA MET A 1 -10.04 -6.31 -13.52
C MET A 1 -11.15 -5.63 -12.73
N PRO A 2 -12.12 -6.37 -12.22
CA PRO A 2 -13.17 -5.78 -11.40
C PRO A 2 -12.56 -5.19 -10.12
N ASP A 3 -13.22 -4.18 -9.55
CA ASP A 3 -12.83 -3.54 -8.29
C ASP A 3 -13.20 -4.42 -7.09
N ARG A 4 -12.83 -5.71 -7.15
CA ARG A 4 -13.07 -6.72 -6.11
C ARG A 4 -11.96 -7.77 -6.04
N VAL A 5 -11.85 -8.41 -4.88
CA VAL A 5 -10.94 -9.53 -4.56
C VAL A 5 -11.74 -10.61 -3.83
N PRO A 6 -11.53 -11.91 -4.09
CA PRO A 6 -12.08 -12.96 -3.24
C PRO A 6 -11.69 -12.77 -1.78
N ALA A 7 -12.65 -12.88 -0.87
CA ALA A 7 -12.46 -12.67 0.56
C ALA A 7 -11.42 -13.62 1.17
N THR A 8 -11.29 -14.82 0.62
CA THR A 8 -10.32 -15.87 1.00
C THR A 8 -8.89 -15.51 0.64
N ASP A 9 -8.70 -14.71 -0.42
CA ASP A 9 -7.37 -14.32 -0.91
C ASP A 9 -6.81 -13.13 -0.14
N LEU A 10 -7.62 -12.51 0.72
CA LEU A 10 -7.30 -11.34 1.51
C LEU A 10 -7.50 -11.58 3.03
N PRO A 11 -6.76 -12.51 3.65
CA PRO A 11 -6.70 -12.65 5.10
C PRO A 11 -6.06 -11.42 5.77
N PRO A 12 -6.18 -11.25 7.09
CA PRO A 12 -5.42 -10.23 7.83
C PRO A 12 -3.93 -10.26 7.49
N GLY A 13 -3.33 -9.09 7.25
CA GLY A 13 -1.94 -8.94 6.83
C GLY A 13 -1.71 -8.98 5.32
N ALA A 14 -2.72 -9.39 4.53
CA ALA A 14 -2.58 -9.51 3.08
C ALA A 14 -2.89 -8.22 2.33
N VAL A 15 -2.27 -8.12 1.15
CA VAL A 15 -2.55 -7.10 0.14
C VAL A 15 -2.85 -7.79 -1.18
N ARG A 16 -3.91 -7.37 -1.88
CA ARG A 16 -4.28 -7.93 -3.19
C ARG A 16 -4.72 -6.86 -4.18
N PRO A 17 -4.51 -7.08 -5.49
CA PRO A 17 -4.96 -6.14 -6.51
C PRO A 17 -6.47 -6.23 -6.73
N ALA A 18 -7.13 -5.08 -6.86
CA ALA A 18 -8.50 -4.94 -7.35
C ALA A 18 -8.55 -3.76 -8.33
N GLY A 19 -8.53 -4.05 -9.64
CA GLY A 19 -8.44 -2.99 -10.65
C GLY A 19 -7.21 -2.07 -10.42
N PRO A 20 -7.41 -0.74 -10.27
CA PRO A 20 -6.33 0.21 -10.02
C PRO A 20 -5.92 0.31 -8.53
N TRP A 21 -6.45 -0.55 -7.66
CA TRP A 21 -6.30 -0.49 -6.22
C TRP A 21 -5.48 -1.66 -5.66
N ALA A 22 -4.70 -1.37 -4.62
CA ALA A 22 -4.16 -2.35 -3.68
C ALA A 22 -5.11 -2.38 -2.49
N VAL A 23 -5.85 -3.49 -2.36
CA VAL A 23 -6.75 -3.72 -1.23
C VAL A 23 -5.93 -4.28 -0.08
N VAL A 24 -5.99 -3.61 1.06
CA VAL A 24 -5.21 -3.92 2.25
C VAL A 24 -6.14 -4.39 3.36
N ASN A 25 -5.81 -5.52 3.97
CA ASN A 25 -6.46 -6.01 5.17
C ASN A 25 -5.48 -5.95 6.35
N THR A 26 -5.67 -5.00 7.26
CA THR A 26 -4.86 -4.86 8.48
C THR A 26 -5.34 -5.78 9.62
N GLY A 27 -6.45 -6.51 9.42
CA GLY A 27 -7.12 -7.34 10.42
C GLY A 27 -8.25 -6.62 11.14
N ASP A 28 -8.05 -5.36 11.48
CA ASP A 28 -9.06 -4.45 12.03
C ASP A 28 -9.83 -3.67 10.94
N ARG A 29 -9.21 -3.45 9.78
CA ARG A 29 -9.74 -2.59 8.71
C ARG A 29 -9.45 -3.14 7.32
N LEU A 30 -10.42 -2.94 6.43
CA LEU A 30 -10.27 -3.09 4.99
C LEU A 30 -10.22 -1.71 4.35
N SER A 31 -9.22 -1.50 3.51
CA SER A 31 -9.00 -0.25 2.78
C SER A 31 -8.44 -0.55 1.40
N ALA A 32 -8.50 0.44 0.51
CA ALA A 32 -7.95 0.32 -0.83
C ALA A 32 -7.14 1.58 -1.13
N VAL A 33 -5.90 1.42 -1.61
CA VAL A 33 -5.04 2.54 -1.98
C VAL A 33 -4.58 2.44 -3.43
N SER A 34 -4.26 3.56 -4.06
CA SER A 34 -3.70 3.54 -5.43
C SER A 34 -2.41 2.73 -5.47
N ARG A 35 -2.24 1.86 -6.48
CA ARG A 35 -1.19 0.82 -6.52
C ARG A 35 0.25 1.29 -6.71
N ARG A 36 0.50 2.53 -7.17
CA ARG A 36 1.85 2.93 -7.57
C ARG A 36 2.59 3.58 -6.42
N CYS A 37 3.68 2.95 -5.99
CA CYS A 37 4.58 3.51 -5.00
C CYS A 37 5.13 4.87 -5.46
N ARG A 38 5.14 5.86 -4.58
CA ARG A 38 5.66 7.23 -4.85
C ARG A 38 7.17 7.32 -4.97
N HIS A 39 7.88 6.20 -4.80
CA HIS A 39 9.31 6.10 -4.99
C HIS A 39 9.68 5.72 -6.43
N GLN A 40 9.45 4.47 -6.82
CA GLN A 40 9.83 3.93 -8.13
C GLN A 40 8.69 3.15 -8.80
N LEU A 41 7.44 3.50 -8.47
CA LEU A 41 6.22 2.98 -9.12
C LEU A 41 5.99 1.46 -8.98
N ALA A 42 6.70 0.82 -8.05
CA ALA A 42 6.44 -0.54 -7.61
C ALA A 42 4.93 -0.76 -7.40
N ASP A 43 4.47 -1.94 -7.77
CA ASP A 43 3.09 -2.33 -7.55
C ASP A 43 2.88 -2.67 -6.08
N LEU A 44 2.22 -1.78 -5.35
CA LEU A 44 1.96 -1.94 -3.93
C LEU A 44 1.02 -3.12 -3.64
N ALA A 45 0.33 -3.66 -4.64
CA ALA A 45 -0.46 -4.88 -4.45
C ALA A 45 0.40 -6.13 -4.20
N GLU A 46 1.70 -6.07 -4.54
CA GLU A 46 2.70 -7.10 -4.22
C GLU A 46 3.37 -6.87 -2.85
N GLY A 47 2.95 -5.82 -2.13
CA GLY A 47 3.44 -5.49 -0.80
C GLY A 47 2.86 -6.36 0.32
N SER A 48 3.16 -5.96 1.54
CA SER A 48 2.67 -6.59 2.77
C SER A 48 2.17 -5.55 3.76
N VAL A 49 1.52 -6.01 4.84
CA VAL A 49 1.18 -5.16 5.98
C VAL A 49 2.11 -5.49 7.13
N ASP A 50 2.67 -4.47 7.78
CA ASP A 50 3.49 -4.65 8.97
C ASP A 50 2.68 -4.61 10.28
N ALA A 51 3.37 -4.80 11.40
CA ALA A 51 2.77 -4.86 12.74
C ALA A 51 2.07 -3.56 13.16
N ASP A 52 2.41 -2.41 12.58
CA ASP A 52 1.75 -1.14 12.87
C ASP A 52 0.56 -0.88 11.90
N GLY A 53 0.20 -1.87 11.07
CA GLY A 53 -0.90 -1.77 10.10
C GLY A 53 -0.56 -0.93 8.86
N CYS A 54 0.72 -0.63 8.62
CA CYS A 54 1.13 0.11 7.43
C CYS A 54 1.33 -0.82 6.23
N LEU A 55 0.99 -0.32 5.04
CA LEU A 55 1.31 -0.97 3.77
C LEU A 55 2.80 -0.77 3.45
N VAL A 56 3.51 -1.87 3.22
CA VAL A 56 4.95 -1.90 2.95
C VAL A 56 5.19 -2.17 1.47
N CYS A 57 5.92 -1.27 0.81
CA CYS A 57 6.34 -1.41 -0.58
C CYS A 57 7.29 -2.62 -0.73
N PRO A 58 7.07 -3.51 -1.72
CA PRO A 58 7.85 -4.73 -1.88
C PRO A 58 9.30 -4.50 -2.27
N TRP A 59 9.62 -3.37 -2.91
CA TRP A 59 10.99 -3.10 -3.37
C TRP A 59 11.87 -2.57 -2.23
N HIS A 60 11.65 -1.32 -1.83
CA HIS A 60 12.52 -0.64 -0.85
C HIS A 60 11.82 -0.33 0.47
N GLN A 61 10.74 -1.04 0.81
CA GLN A 61 10.16 -1.00 2.16
C GLN A 61 9.68 0.39 2.61
N ALA A 62 9.34 1.29 1.67
CA ALA A 62 8.60 2.51 1.98
C ALA A 62 7.23 2.12 2.58
N ARG A 63 6.86 2.75 3.68
CA ARG A 63 5.64 2.41 4.45
C ARG A 63 4.58 3.49 4.25
N TYR A 64 3.33 3.07 4.10
CA TYR A 64 2.19 3.95 3.91
C TYR A 64 1.10 3.70 4.95
N ASP A 65 0.53 4.78 5.48
CA ASP A 65 -0.72 4.72 6.23
C ASP A 65 -1.88 4.54 5.24
N THR A 66 -2.64 3.46 5.41
CA THR A 66 -3.73 3.10 4.50
C THR A 66 -5.02 3.88 4.73
N SER A 67 -5.12 4.64 5.83
CA SER A 67 -6.24 5.55 6.10
C SER A 67 -6.08 6.90 5.42
N THR A 68 -4.84 7.40 5.31
CA THR A 68 -4.54 8.73 4.76
C THR A 68 -3.85 8.69 3.40
N GLY A 69 -3.23 7.56 3.06
CA GLY A 69 -2.40 7.39 1.87
C GLY A 69 -1.01 8.02 1.99
N GLU A 70 -0.63 8.53 3.16
CA GLU A 70 0.67 9.16 3.38
C GLU A 70 1.80 8.16 3.47
N MET A 71 2.95 8.50 2.91
CA MET A 71 4.20 7.79 3.18
C MET A 71 4.71 8.14 4.58
N VAL A 72 4.56 7.23 5.54
CA VAL A 72 4.99 7.43 6.93
C VAL A 72 6.48 7.14 7.12
N THR A 73 7.06 6.25 6.31
CA THR A 73 8.49 5.95 6.28
C THR A 73 8.99 5.91 4.84
N GLY A 74 10.09 6.61 4.55
CA GLY A 74 10.72 6.63 3.22
C GLY A 74 11.39 5.29 2.84
N PRO A 75 11.87 5.16 1.60
CA PRO A 75 12.50 3.94 1.12
C PRO A 75 13.85 3.65 1.80
N ARG A 76 14.19 2.37 1.93
CA ARG A 76 15.52 1.83 2.30
C ARG A 76 16.24 1.29 1.07
N GLY A 77 16.48 2.15 0.10
CA GLY A 77 17.14 1.77 -1.13
C GLY A 77 16.80 2.65 -2.32
N PHE A 78 17.44 2.38 -3.44
CA PHE A 78 17.23 3.06 -4.72
C PHE A 78 17.71 2.13 -5.83
N LEU A 79 16.84 1.82 -6.80
CA LEU A 79 17.14 0.89 -7.89
C LEU A 79 17.56 -0.48 -7.32
N GLY A 80 18.70 -1.03 -7.72
CA GLY A 80 19.21 -2.31 -7.19
C GLY A 80 19.77 -2.25 -5.77
N TRP A 81 20.02 -1.05 -5.22
CA TRP A 81 20.62 -0.90 -3.90
C TRP A 81 19.59 -1.02 -2.77
N HIS A 82 19.89 -1.86 -1.78
CA HIS A 82 19.09 -2.06 -0.56
C HIS A 82 19.93 -1.70 0.65
N GLY A 83 19.65 -0.55 1.26
CA GLY A 83 20.45 0.02 2.33
C GLY A 83 20.03 1.45 2.68
N PRO A 84 20.66 2.06 3.70
CA PRO A 84 20.34 3.43 4.09
C PRO A 84 20.71 4.41 2.96
N THR A 85 19.79 5.32 2.66
CA THR A 85 20.01 6.44 1.72
C THR A 85 19.60 7.76 2.39
N PRO A 86 20.35 8.22 3.43
CA PRO A 86 20.00 9.42 4.18
C PRO A 86 19.87 10.64 3.28
N GLY A 87 18.99 11.58 3.63
CA GLY A 87 18.61 12.70 2.76
C GLY A 87 17.65 12.29 1.65
N TYR A 88 18.03 11.31 0.82
CA TYR A 88 17.15 10.79 -0.25
C TYR A 88 15.87 10.17 0.31
N THR A 89 15.98 9.28 1.30
CA THR A 89 14.82 8.72 2.03
C THR A 89 13.92 9.81 2.57
N THR A 90 14.48 10.91 3.10
CA THR A 90 13.72 12.02 3.67
C THR A 90 12.99 12.82 2.58
N LEU A 91 13.66 13.10 1.47
CA LEU A 91 13.08 13.78 0.31
C LEU A 91 11.93 12.98 -0.29
N VAL A 92 12.13 11.67 -0.52
CA VAL A 92 11.08 10.80 -1.06
C VAL A 92 9.91 10.67 -0.10
N ARG A 93 10.17 10.59 1.22
CA ARG A 93 9.10 10.62 2.22
C ARG A 93 8.27 11.89 2.13
N TRP A 94 8.92 13.05 2.10
CA TRP A 94 8.24 14.34 1.97
C TRP A 94 7.42 14.41 0.68
N PHE A 95 7.98 13.98 -0.45
CA PHE A 95 7.23 13.87 -1.69
C PHE A 95 6.02 12.95 -1.56
N GLY A 96 6.15 11.80 -0.90
CA GLY A 96 5.04 10.88 -0.64
C GLY A 96 3.98 11.39 0.33
N GLN A 97 4.30 12.37 1.18
CA GLN A 97 3.34 13.07 2.04
C GLN A 97 2.53 14.13 1.28
N VAL A 98 3.14 14.77 0.27
CA VAL A 98 2.47 15.73 -0.61
C VAL A 98 1.67 15.01 -1.69
N ALA A 99 2.30 14.08 -2.41
CA ALA A 99 1.69 13.25 -3.45
C ALA A 99 1.13 11.94 -2.86
N ARG A 100 0.20 12.05 -1.92
CA ARG A 100 -0.39 10.90 -1.21
C ARG A 100 -1.00 9.88 -2.15
N LEU A 101 -1.07 8.63 -1.70
CA LEU A 101 -1.89 7.63 -2.38
C LEU A 101 -3.36 8.04 -2.29
N ARG A 102 -4.14 7.74 -3.33
CA ARG A 102 -5.60 7.84 -3.23
C ARG A 102 -6.08 6.73 -2.30
N VAL A 103 -7.06 7.02 -1.46
CA VAL A 103 -7.65 6.05 -0.52
C VAL A 103 -9.13 5.87 -0.84
N ARG A 104 -9.60 4.63 -0.75
CA ARG A 104 -11.01 4.22 -0.83
C ARG A 104 -11.33 3.24 0.28
N ARG A 105 -12.62 3.17 0.63
CA ARG A 105 -13.11 2.13 1.52
C ARG A 105 -13.19 0.81 0.77
N ALA A 106 -12.82 -0.26 1.44
CA ALA A 106 -13.09 -1.62 0.97
C ALA A 106 -14.01 -2.31 1.97
N VAL A 107 -14.99 -3.06 1.47
CA VAL A 107 -16.01 -3.72 2.30
C VAL A 107 -16.21 -5.16 1.88
N ARG A 108 -16.46 -6.05 2.85
CA ARG A 108 -16.88 -7.43 2.55
C ARG A 108 -18.33 -7.42 2.06
N ARG A 109 -18.59 -8.05 0.91
CA ARG A 109 -19.92 -8.28 0.34
C ARG A 109 -19.99 -9.74 -0.11
N GLY A 110 -20.61 -10.58 0.72
CA GLY A 110 -20.59 -12.03 0.50
C GLY A 110 -19.16 -12.57 0.52
N ASP A 111 -18.81 -13.34 -0.52
CA ASP A 111 -17.50 -13.97 -0.68
C ASP A 111 -16.43 -13.04 -1.30
N ASP A 112 -16.77 -11.78 -1.55
CA ASP A 112 -15.87 -10.78 -2.15
C ASP A 112 -15.57 -9.64 -1.17
N VAL A 113 -14.40 -9.03 -1.34
CA VAL A 113 -14.07 -7.69 -0.85
C VAL A 113 -14.16 -6.72 -2.03
N VAL A 114 -14.98 -5.69 -1.92
CA VAL A 114 -15.26 -4.73 -3.01
C VAL A 114 -14.75 -3.34 -2.61
N VAL A 115 -14.14 -2.64 -3.56
CA VAL A 115 -13.72 -1.23 -3.39
C VAL A 115 -14.90 -0.32 -3.70
N GLU A 116 -15.24 0.56 -2.75
CA GLU A 116 -16.35 1.51 -2.91
C GLU A 116 -15.91 2.76 -3.70
N GLY A 117 -16.77 3.18 -4.64
CA GLY A 117 -16.55 4.31 -5.56
C GLY A 117 -16.78 5.67 -4.93
#